data_AF-A0A520HI35-F1
#
_entry.id   AF-A0A520HI35-F1
#
_cell.length_a   1.000
_cell.length_b   1.000
_cell.length_c   1.000
_cell.angle_alpha   90.00
_cell.angle_beta   90.00
_cell.angle_gamma   90.00
#
_symmetry.space_group_name_H-M   'P 1'
#
loop_
_entity.id
_entity.type
_entity.pdbx_description
1 polymer ?
#
loop_
_entity_poly.entity_id
_entity_poly.type
_entity_poly.pdbx_seq_one_letter_code
_entity_poly.pdbx_strand_id
1 'polypeptide(L)'
;MINLSASPFDYTHDEDRKAAVKANVLKYQLPMFYCNGVGSQTEIVFDGTSLVFDKTGNLCGCLAGFKEDLQSFILKDDGTIDGPVLEPAHKMPDLELNPEFFEEQLNIKHIHEALLMGIRDYFQKMGFSKAILGSSGGIDSAVTLALACEALGAENVRAILMPSQYSTGHSVSDAEKLSLNLANPYDIIPIRNIYDSFLTELKDVFEGKPFSIAEENIQSRTRGNLLMAIANKFGYILLNTSNKSELSTGYGTLYGDMAGGIGVLGDCYKLQVYELAKFINRNKEIIPENIIKKPPSAELRPDQKDIDSLPPYEILDKILYQYIEQTKGPAEIKAMGFDTALVDRILKMVNVNEYKRNQFCPIIRISPKAFGVGRRMPIVGKYLS
;
A
#
# COMPACT_ATOMS: atom_id res chain seq x y z
N MET A 1 -2.84 -11.69 -34.13
CA MET A 1 -3.05 -12.38 -32.85
C MET A 1 -3.96 -11.54 -31.97
N ILE A 2 -4.90 -12.15 -31.26
CA ILE A 2 -5.76 -11.47 -30.27
C ILE A 2 -5.49 -12.13 -28.92
N ASN A 3 -5.14 -11.33 -27.92
CA ASN A 3 -4.92 -11.77 -26.55
C ASN A 3 -5.90 -11.04 -25.63
N LEU A 4 -6.77 -11.80 -24.97
CA LEU A 4 -7.68 -11.31 -23.95
C LEU A 4 -7.07 -11.63 -22.59
N SER A 5 -6.82 -10.62 -21.77
CA SER A 5 -6.06 -10.72 -20.54
C SER A 5 -6.81 -10.11 -19.35
N ALA A 6 -6.54 -10.69 -18.18
CA ALA A 6 -6.80 -10.09 -16.88
C ALA A 6 -5.45 -10.03 -16.16
N SER A 7 -4.57 -9.17 -16.66
CA SER A 7 -3.21 -8.95 -16.19
C SER A 7 -3.26 -7.95 -15.03
N PRO A 8 -2.92 -8.39 -13.80
CA PRO A 8 -2.86 -7.52 -12.65
C PRO A 8 -1.83 -6.41 -12.83
N PHE A 9 -2.15 -5.23 -12.31
CA PHE A 9 -1.20 -4.15 -12.13
C PHE A 9 -0.15 -4.53 -11.08
N ASP A 10 1.08 -4.18 -11.38
CA ASP A 10 2.10 -3.84 -10.41
C ASP A 10 2.97 -2.69 -10.96
N TYR A 11 3.73 -2.04 -10.10
CA TYR A 11 4.47 -0.83 -10.47
C TYR A 11 5.65 -1.07 -11.42
N THR A 12 5.95 -2.30 -11.86
CA THR A 12 6.89 -2.59 -12.95
C THR A 12 6.20 -3.04 -14.24
N HIS A 13 4.92 -3.46 -14.14
CA HIS A 13 4.22 -4.23 -15.17
C HIS A 13 4.01 -3.57 -16.53
N ASP A 14 3.96 -2.23 -16.63
CA ASP A 14 3.70 -1.55 -17.92
C ASP A 14 4.78 -1.86 -18.96
N GLU A 15 6.04 -1.82 -18.54
CA GLU A 15 7.18 -2.14 -19.40
C GLU A 15 7.27 -3.66 -19.66
N ASP A 16 6.96 -4.48 -18.66
CA ASP A 16 6.94 -5.95 -18.78
C ASP A 16 5.96 -6.41 -19.85
N ARG A 17 4.77 -5.82 -19.85
CA ARG A 17 3.71 -6.10 -20.82
C ARG A 17 4.14 -5.73 -22.23
N LYS A 18 4.75 -4.56 -22.44
CA LYS A 18 5.25 -4.13 -23.76
C LYS A 18 6.32 -5.09 -24.27
N ALA A 19 7.28 -5.48 -23.41
CA ALA A 19 8.34 -6.42 -23.76
C ALA A 19 7.77 -7.80 -24.15
N ALA A 20 6.83 -8.33 -23.35
CA ALA A 20 6.19 -9.61 -23.61
C ALA A 20 5.37 -9.62 -24.91
N VAL A 21 4.59 -8.55 -25.17
CA VAL A 21 3.81 -8.41 -26.41
C VAL A 21 4.74 -8.32 -27.61
N LYS A 22 5.79 -7.48 -27.55
CA LYS A 22 6.80 -7.32 -28.60
C LYS A 22 7.48 -8.65 -28.92
N ALA A 23 7.91 -9.40 -27.90
CA ALA A 23 8.57 -10.69 -28.08
C ALA A 23 7.69 -11.69 -28.85
N ASN A 24 6.38 -11.72 -28.56
CA ASN A 24 5.43 -12.58 -29.29
C ASN A 24 5.23 -12.12 -30.74
N VAL A 25 5.08 -10.80 -30.97
CA VAL A 25 4.98 -10.23 -32.32
C VAL A 25 6.19 -10.60 -33.16
N LEU A 26 7.41 -10.43 -32.65
CA LEU A 26 8.65 -10.74 -33.37
C LEU A 26 8.82 -12.25 -33.59
N LYS A 27 8.38 -13.09 -32.65
CA LYS A 27 8.45 -14.55 -32.79
C LYS A 27 7.53 -15.06 -33.89
N TYR A 28 6.29 -14.57 -33.93
CA TYR A 28 5.26 -15.08 -34.85
C TYR A 28 5.14 -14.28 -36.14
N GLN A 29 5.78 -13.10 -36.22
CA GLN A 29 5.69 -12.18 -37.37
C GLN A 29 4.24 -11.79 -37.69
N LEU A 30 3.41 -11.68 -36.64
CA LEU A 30 2.00 -11.33 -36.72
C LEU A 30 1.71 -10.13 -35.81
N PRO A 31 0.82 -9.19 -36.22
CA PRO A 31 0.37 -8.12 -35.36
C PRO A 31 -0.38 -8.68 -34.15
N MET A 32 -0.39 -7.95 -33.04
CA MET A 32 -1.01 -8.37 -31.79
C MET A 32 -1.93 -7.29 -31.21
N PHE A 33 -3.16 -7.70 -30.91
CA PHE A 33 -4.16 -6.93 -30.19
C PHE A 33 -4.24 -7.50 -28.77
N TYR A 34 -3.69 -6.78 -27.82
CA TYR A 34 -3.70 -7.13 -26.40
C TYR A 34 -4.79 -6.32 -25.70
N CYS A 35 -5.84 -6.99 -25.24
CA CYS A 35 -6.96 -6.39 -24.53
C CYS A 35 -6.93 -6.84 -23.07
N ASN A 36 -6.77 -5.90 -22.15
CA ASN A 36 -6.72 -6.16 -20.72
C ASN A 36 -7.95 -5.63 -19.99
N GLY A 37 -8.36 -6.32 -18.93
CA GLY A 37 -9.36 -5.82 -18.00
C GLY A 37 -8.93 -4.53 -17.32
N VAL A 38 -9.91 -3.74 -16.88
CA VAL A 38 -9.70 -2.54 -16.07
C VAL A 38 -10.66 -2.56 -14.87
N GLY A 39 -10.22 -2.02 -13.73
CA GLY A 39 -10.95 -2.06 -12.46
C GLY A 39 -10.23 -2.91 -11.41
N SER A 40 -10.82 -3.07 -10.23
CA SER A 40 -10.24 -3.85 -9.14
C SER A 40 -11.18 -4.94 -8.62
N GLN A 41 -10.62 -6.07 -8.22
CA GLN A 41 -11.32 -7.14 -7.52
C GLN A 41 -10.65 -7.39 -6.17
N THR A 42 -11.20 -6.72 -5.14
CA THR A 42 -10.73 -6.76 -3.75
C THR A 42 -9.25 -6.36 -3.60
N GLU A 43 -8.33 -7.31 -3.80
CA GLU A 43 -6.89 -7.10 -3.64
C GLU A 43 -6.21 -6.75 -4.96
N ILE A 44 -6.77 -7.21 -6.07
CA ILE A 44 -6.12 -7.12 -7.39
C ILE A 44 -6.66 -5.91 -8.12
N VAL A 45 -5.77 -5.10 -8.68
CA VAL A 45 -6.10 -4.00 -9.59
C VAL A 45 -5.71 -4.41 -11.00
N PHE A 46 -6.54 -4.09 -11.99
CA PHE A 46 -6.28 -4.21 -13.41
C PHE A 46 -6.25 -2.80 -13.98
N ASP A 47 -5.12 -2.41 -14.55
CA ASP A 47 -4.88 -1.05 -15.04
C ASP A 47 -5.48 -0.81 -16.43
N GLY A 48 -5.97 -1.84 -17.11
CA GLY A 48 -6.31 -1.72 -18.54
C GLY A 48 -5.02 -1.60 -19.35
N THR A 49 -4.76 -0.42 -19.91
CA THR A 49 -3.58 -0.14 -20.75
C THR A 49 -3.41 -1.19 -21.85
N SER A 50 -4.50 -1.40 -22.60
CA SER A 50 -4.53 -2.33 -23.73
C SER A 50 -3.61 -1.83 -24.85
N LEU A 51 -2.98 -2.75 -25.57
CA LEU A 51 -1.91 -2.45 -26.53
C LEU A 51 -2.21 -3.03 -27.90
N VAL A 52 -1.79 -2.32 -28.95
CA VAL A 52 -1.83 -2.81 -30.34
C VAL A 52 -0.46 -2.67 -30.95
N PHE A 53 0.09 -3.79 -31.42
CA PHE A 53 1.36 -3.85 -32.11
C PHE A 53 1.18 -4.34 -33.55
N ASP A 54 1.89 -3.73 -34.50
CA ASP A 54 1.97 -4.25 -35.87
C ASP A 54 2.90 -5.46 -35.99
N LYS A 55 2.96 -6.12 -37.16
CA LYS A 55 3.84 -7.28 -37.38
C LYS A 55 5.34 -7.03 -37.17
N THR A 56 5.78 -5.77 -37.17
CA THR A 56 7.20 -5.38 -37.03
C THR A 56 7.58 -4.99 -35.60
N GLY A 57 6.61 -5.02 -34.68
CA GLY A 57 6.83 -4.69 -33.28
C GLY A 57 6.69 -3.20 -32.96
N ASN A 58 6.12 -2.39 -33.85
CA ASN A 58 5.79 -1.00 -33.52
C ASN A 58 4.52 -0.95 -32.67
N LEU A 59 4.50 -0.04 -31.68
CA LEU A 59 3.29 0.28 -30.91
C LEU A 59 2.41 1.21 -31.75
N CYS A 60 1.24 0.73 -32.14
CA CYS A 60 0.25 1.44 -32.95
C CYS A 60 -0.95 1.93 -32.13
N GLY A 61 -1.17 1.36 -30.94
CA GLY A 61 -2.27 1.72 -30.07
C GLY A 61 -1.94 1.48 -28.61
N CYS A 62 -2.29 2.44 -27.76
CA CYS A 62 -2.22 2.34 -26.30
C CYS A 62 -3.50 2.97 -25.74
N LEU A 63 -4.31 2.16 -25.06
CA LEU A 63 -5.56 2.61 -24.45
C LEU A 63 -5.30 3.21 -23.06
N ALA A 64 -6.28 3.96 -22.56
CA ALA A 64 -6.15 4.61 -21.26
C ALA A 64 -5.85 3.62 -20.12
N GLY A 65 -4.94 4.02 -19.23
CA GLY A 65 -4.72 3.37 -17.95
C GLY A 65 -5.78 3.79 -16.93
N PHE A 66 -6.15 2.87 -16.05
CA PHE A 66 -7.07 3.05 -14.92
C PHE A 66 -8.44 3.62 -15.29
N LYS A 67 -8.88 3.43 -16.53
CA LYS A 67 -10.18 3.88 -17.04
C LYS A 67 -10.68 2.95 -18.15
N GLU A 68 -11.98 2.74 -18.21
CA GLU A 68 -12.62 2.12 -19.38
C GLU A 68 -12.35 2.95 -20.63
N ASP A 69 -11.88 2.28 -21.68
CA ASP A 69 -11.55 2.89 -22.96
C ASP A 69 -11.87 1.91 -24.10
N LEU A 70 -12.24 2.46 -25.26
CA LEU A 70 -12.58 1.71 -26.45
C LEU A 70 -11.99 2.41 -27.66
N GLN A 71 -11.11 1.69 -28.37
CA GLN A 71 -10.48 2.17 -29.59
C GLN A 71 -10.62 1.12 -30.70
N SER A 72 -10.70 1.58 -31.95
CA SER A 72 -10.80 0.74 -33.14
C SER A 72 -9.59 0.94 -34.04
N PHE A 73 -9.08 -0.14 -34.61
CA PHE A 73 -7.93 -0.11 -35.52
C PHE A 73 -8.25 -0.93 -36.77
N ILE A 74 -7.71 -0.52 -37.91
CA ILE A 74 -7.86 -1.23 -39.18
C ILE A 74 -6.57 -2.00 -39.44
N LEU A 75 -6.65 -3.32 -39.54
CA LEU A 75 -5.55 -4.19 -39.91
C LEU A 75 -5.48 -4.33 -41.44
N LYS A 76 -4.34 -4.01 -42.04
CA LYS A 76 -4.09 -4.21 -43.48
C LYS A 76 -3.67 -5.64 -43.78
N ASP A 77 -3.86 -6.07 -45.03
CA ASP A 77 -3.49 -7.42 -45.50
C ASP A 77 -1.99 -7.71 -45.34
N ASP A 78 -1.16 -6.67 -45.36
CA ASP A 78 0.28 -6.80 -45.15
C ASP A 78 0.66 -6.97 -43.68
N GLY A 79 -0.27 -6.97 -42.73
CA GLY A 79 -0.02 -7.12 -41.29
C GLY A 79 0.34 -5.82 -40.56
N THR A 80 0.27 -4.67 -41.23
CA THR A 80 0.42 -3.34 -40.61
C THR A 80 -0.92 -2.78 -40.14
N ILE A 81 -0.87 -1.84 -39.19
CA ILE A 81 -2.07 -1.15 -38.69
C ILE A 81 -2.23 0.17 -39.45
N ASP A 82 -3.44 0.45 -39.92
CA ASP A 82 -3.77 1.75 -40.54
C ASP A 82 -3.90 2.82 -39.46
N GLY A 83 -2.82 3.58 -39.26
CA GLY A 83 -2.74 4.62 -38.24
C GLY A 83 -1.31 5.05 -37.98
N PRO A 84 -1.11 6.06 -37.10
CA PRO A 84 0.22 6.46 -36.69
C PRO A 84 0.89 5.37 -35.85
N VAL A 85 2.20 5.24 -36.01
CA VAL A 85 3.04 4.55 -35.04
C VAL A 85 3.23 5.49 -33.85
N LEU A 86 2.71 5.11 -32.68
CA LEU A 86 2.90 5.86 -31.43
C LEU A 86 4.36 5.78 -31.00
N GLU A 87 4.91 4.57 -30.99
CA GLU A 87 6.33 4.33 -30.70
C GLU A 87 6.91 3.24 -31.60
N PRO A 88 8.09 3.48 -32.21
CA PRO A 88 8.72 2.51 -33.10
C PRO A 88 9.34 1.35 -32.31
N ALA A 89 9.47 0.19 -32.96
CA ALA A 89 9.94 -1.05 -32.34
C ALA A 89 11.28 -0.92 -31.60
N HIS A 90 12.20 -0.06 -32.05
CA HIS A 90 13.50 0.15 -31.42
C HIS A 90 13.45 0.96 -30.12
N LYS A 91 12.33 1.63 -29.82
CA LYS A 91 12.09 2.32 -28.54
C LYS A 91 11.33 1.47 -27.54
N MET A 92 10.72 0.38 -27.99
CA MET A 92 10.01 -0.56 -27.13
C MET A 92 10.99 -1.42 -26.33
N PRO A 93 10.70 -1.71 -25.05
CA PRO A 93 11.56 -2.55 -24.23
C PRO A 93 11.72 -3.95 -24.84
N ASP A 94 12.94 -4.48 -24.76
CA ASP A 94 13.24 -5.87 -25.15
C ASP A 94 13.15 -6.84 -23.98
N LEU A 95 13.24 -6.31 -22.75
CA LEU A 95 13.25 -7.08 -21.51
C LEU A 95 12.24 -6.49 -20.53
N GLU A 96 11.72 -7.34 -19.66
CA GLU A 96 10.91 -6.96 -18.51
C GLU A 96 11.73 -6.05 -17.58
N LEU A 97 11.08 -5.03 -17.03
CA LEU A 97 11.62 -4.14 -16.02
C LEU A 97 11.67 -4.89 -14.68
N ASN A 98 12.87 -5.35 -14.32
CA ASN A 98 13.13 -5.90 -13.00
C ASN A 98 14.25 -5.11 -12.31
N PRO A 99 13.92 -4.01 -11.59
CA PRO A 99 14.92 -3.16 -10.96
C PRO A 99 15.76 -3.95 -9.95
N GLU A 100 17.08 -3.92 -10.12
CA GLU A 100 18.00 -4.62 -9.21
C GLU A 100 17.90 -4.06 -7.78
N PHE A 101 17.64 -2.77 -7.66
CA PHE A 101 17.51 -2.07 -6.38
C PHE A 101 16.13 -1.45 -6.22
N PHE A 102 15.75 -1.27 -4.96
CA PHE A 102 14.51 -0.59 -4.61
C PHE A 102 14.60 0.91 -4.95
N GLU A 103 13.60 1.40 -5.68
CA GLU A 103 13.46 2.80 -6.07
C GLU A 103 12.09 3.32 -5.61
N GLU A 104 12.08 4.12 -4.55
CA GLU A 104 10.84 4.56 -3.88
C GLU A 104 9.91 5.41 -4.76
N GLN A 105 10.46 6.13 -5.73
CA GLN A 105 9.71 6.98 -6.66
C GLN A 105 9.21 6.24 -7.92
N LEU A 106 9.63 5.00 -8.14
CA LEU A 106 9.34 4.28 -9.38
C LEU A 106 7.83 4.15 -9.59
N ASN A 107 7.34 4.72 -10.69
CA ASN A 107 5.94 4.69 -11.07
C ASN A 107 4.95 5.17 -9.99
N ILE A 108 5.34 6.14 -9.16
CA ILE A 108 4.51 6.61 -8.03
C ILE A 108 3.12 7.13 -8.46
N LYS A 109 3.03 7.71 -9.66
CA LYS A 109 1.75 8.13 -10.25
C LYS A 109 0.82 6.93 -10.49
N HIS A 110 1.34 5.84 -11.07
CA HIS A 110 0.54 4.65 -11.33
C HIS A 110 0.16 3.93 -10.03
N ILE A 111 1.03 3.95 -9.01
CA ILE A 111 0.70 3.48 -7.66
C ILE A 111 -0.48 4.29 -7.10
N HIS A 112 -0.43 5.62 -7.18
CA HIS A 112 -1.53 6.49 -6.75
C HIS A 112 -2.85 6.16 -7.48
N GLU A 113 -2.82 6.04 -8.81
CA GLU A 113 -3.99 5.68 -9.62
C GLU A 113 -4.56 4.30 -9.27
N ALA A 114 -3.70 3.31 -9.05
CA ALA A 114 -4.09 1.96 -8.64
C ALA A 114 -4.76 1.93 -7.26
N LEU A 115 -4.22 2.68 -6.30
CA LEU A 115 -4.81 2.81 -4.96
C LEU A 115 -6.19 3.48 -5.02
N LEU A 116 -6.35 4.54 -5.80
CA LEU A 116 -7.64 5.20 -5.98
C LEU A 116 -8.68 4.26 -6.62
N MET A 117 -8.28 3.52 -7.66
CA MET A 117 -9.15 2.52 -8.29
C MET A 117 -9.55 1.42 -7.31
N GLY A 118 -8.59 0.87 -6.56
CA GLY A 118 -8.85 -0.16 -5.56
C GLY A 118 -9.85 0.29 -4.50
N ILE A 119 -9.72 1.52 -3.99
CA ILE A 119 -10.68 2.10 -3.04
C ILE A 119 -12.05 2.25 -3.70
N ARG A 120 -12.15 2.90 -4.87
CA ARG A 120 -13.43 3.16 -5.55
C ARG A 120 -14.20 1.87 -5.81
N ASP A 121 -13.54 0.89 -6.42
CA ASP A 121 -14.17 -0.36 -6.81
C ASP A 121 -14.55 -1.21 -5.61
N TYR A 122 -13.73 -1.26 -4.55
CA TYR A 122 -14.10 -1.98 -3.32
C TYR A 122 -15.41 -1.44 -2.75
N PHE A 123 -15.57 -0.13 -2.66
CA PHE A 123 -16.77 0.51 -2.12
C PHE A 123 -17.97 0.33 -3.06
N GLN A 124 -17.82 0.69 -4.33
CA GLN A 124 -18.90 0.63 -5.32
C GLN A 124 -19.44 -0.80 -5.50
N LYS A 125 -18.55 -1.80 -5.64
CA LYS A 125 -18.95 -3.20 -5.90
C LYS A 125 -19.56 -3.88 -4.68
N MET A 126 -19.17 -3.46 -3.48
CA MET A 126 -19.74 -3.96 -2.23
C MET A 126 -20.98 -3.18 -1.77
N GLY A 127 -21.33 -2.08 -2.45
CA GLY A 127 -22.48 -1.25 -2.09
C GLY A 127 -22.25 -0.32 -0.89
N PHE A 128 -20.99 -0.08 -0.50
CA PHE A 128 -20.63 0.91 0.52
C PHE A 128 -20.37 2.27 -0.11
N SER A 129 -20.60 3.33 0.66
CA SER A 129 -20.35 4.70 0.22
C SER A 129 -19.50 5.52 1.18
N LYS A 130 -19.29 5.04 2.41
CA LYS A 130 -18.66 5.83 3.48
C LYS A 130 -17.54 5.08 4.18
N ALA A 131 -16.42 5.77 4.35
CA ALA A 131 -15.21 5.26 4.97
C ALA A 131 -14.97 5.91 6.34
N ILE A 132 -14.23 5.19 7.18
CA ILE A 132 -13.69 5.71 8.44
C ILE A 132 -12.24 5.30 8.58
N LEU A 133 -11.42 6.13 9.22
CA LEU A 133 -10.08 5.75 9.66
C LEU A 133 -9.64 6.53 10.89
N GLY A 134 -8.64 5.98 11.60
CA GLY A 134 -7.96 6.70 12.68
C GLY A 134 -6.93 7.65 12.10
N SER A 135 -7.02 8.95 12.42
CA SER A 135 -6.02 9.95 12.02
C SER A 135 -5.07 10.19 13.19
N SER A 136 -3.87 9.61 13.11
CA SER A 136 -2.86 9.70 14.18
C SER A 136 -2.00 10.96 14.07
N GLY A 137 -2.09 11.67 12.94
CA GLY A 137 -1.14 12.72 12.57
C GLY A 137 0.17 12.17 12.02
N GLY A 138 0.31 10.85 11.89
CA GLY A 138 1.43 10.21 11.18
C GLY A 138 1.18 10.09 9.68
N ILE A 139 2.27 9.90 8.92
CA ILE A 139 2.24 9.95 7.45
C ILE A 139 1.33 8.90 6.82
N ASP A 140 1.27 7.67 7.35
CA ASP A 140 0.48 6.61 6.72
C ASP A 140 -1.02 6.91 6.78
N SER A 141 -1.51 7.32 7.96
CA SER A 141 -2.90 7.76 8.11
C SER A 141 -3.23 8.99 7.26
N ALA A 142 -2.25 9.89 7.07
CA ALA A 142 -2.44 11.10 6.27
C ALA A 142 -2.57 10.79 4.78
N VAL A 143 -1.71 9.92 4.25
CA VAL A 143 -1.78 9.46 2.85
C VAL A 143 -3.06 8.67 2.61
N THR A 144 -3.42 7.75 3.51
CA THR A 144 -4.68 7.00 3.40
C THR A 144 -5.90 7.92 3.41
N LEU A 145 -5.93 8.94 4.28
CA LEU A 145 -7.04 9.90 4.33
C LEU A 145 -7.16 10.69 3.02
N ALA A 146 -6.04 11.19 2.50
CA ALA A 146 -6.02 11.94 1.25
C ALA A 146 -6.47 11.08 0.04
N LEU A 147 -5.95 9.85 -0.08
CA LEU A 147 -6.37 8.90 -1.11
C LEU A 147 -7.86 8.57 -1.01
N ALA A 148 -8.36 8.32 0.20
CA ALA A 148 -9.77 8.02 0.43
C ALA A 148 -10.68 9.19 0.05
N CYS A 149 -10.30 10.43 0.41
CA CYS A 149 -11.08 11.63 0.06
C CYS A 149 -11.11 11.84 -1.47
N GLU A 150 -9.99 11.61 -2.16
CA GLU A 150 -9.93 11.70 -3.62
C GLU A 150 -10.70 10.55 -4.32
N ALA A 151 -10.73 9.37 -3.71
CA ALA A 151 -11.43 8.21 -4.24
C ALA A 151 -12.96 8.34 -4.07
N LEU A 152 -13.42 8.74 -2.88
CA LEU A 152 -14.82 8.62 -2.45
C LEU A 152 -15.55 9.97 -2.28
N GLY A 153 -14.83 11.10 -2.35
CA GLY A 153 -15.33 12.42 -1.95
C GLY A 153 -15.11 12.67 -0.46
N ALA A 154 -14.68 13.88 -0.11
CA ALA A 154 -14.28 14.23 1.26
C ALA A 154 -15.41 14.07 2.29
N GLU A 155 -16.65 14.38 1.91
CA GLU A 155 -17.84 14.24 2.75
C GLU A 155 -18.16 12.79 3.15
N ASN A 156 -17.61 11.83 2.42
CA ASN A 156 -17.83 10.40 2.63
C ASN A 156 -16.75 9.73 3.48
N VAL A 157 -15.72 10.48 3.90
CA VAL A 157 -14.59 9.93 4.66
C VAL A 157 -14.51 10.59 6.03
N ARG A 158 -14.79 9.83 7.10
CA ARG A 158 -14.67 10.35 8.47
C ARG A 158 -13.33 9.99 9.10
N ALA A 159 -12.62 10.99 9.60
CA ALA A 159 -11.39 10.79 10.38
C ALA A 159 -11.70 10.85 11.88
N ILE A 160 -11.18 9.92 12.67
CA ILE A 160 -11.27 9.98 14.14
C ILE A 160 -9.87 10.15 14.72
N LEU A 161 -9.66 11.26 15.42
CA LEU A 161 -8.44 11.52 16.17
C LEU A 161 -8.62 10.95 17.59
N MET A 162 -7.70 10.11 18.04
CA MET A 162 -7.83 9.37 19.30
C MET A 162 -6.62 9.53 20.20
N PRO A 163 -6.39 10.75 20.75
CA PRO A 163 -5.20 11.03 21.55
C PRO A 163 -5.22 10.25 22.87
N SER A 164 -4.03 9.82 23.29
CA SER A 164 -3.78 9.29 24.64
C SER A 164 -2.96 10.30 25.45
N GLN A 165 -2.59 9.91 26.68
CA GLN A 165 -1.70 10.71 27.52
C GLN A 165 -0.27 10.86 26.97
N TYR A 166 0.11 10.04 25.99
CA TYR A 166 1.41 10.12 25.33
C TYR A 166 1.37 10.85 23.99
N SER A 167 0.16 11.20 23.51
CA SER A 167 0.01 11.90 22.24
C SER A 167 0.53 13.33 22.33
N THR A 168 1.35 13.74 21.37
CA THR A 168 1.87 15.10 21.34
C THR A 168 0.79 16.07 20.86
N GLY A 169 0.78 17.29 21.42
CA GLY A 169 -0.16 18.33 20.98
C GLY A 169 -0.02 18.65 19.49
N HIS A 170 1.21 18.56 18.96
CA HIS A 170 1.50 18.75 17.55
C HIS A 170 0.86 17.67 16.66
N SER A 171 0.91 16.39 17.04
CA SER A 171 0.28 15.30 16.26
C SER A 171 -1.24 15.47 16.13
N VAL A 172 -1.91 15.92 17.19
CA VAL A 172 -3.35 16.21 17.13
C VAL A 172 -3.63 17.41 16.20
N SER A 173 -2.87 18.50 16.35
CA SER A 173 -3.05 19.69 15.51
C SER A 173 -2.76 19.44 14.02
N ASP A 174 -1.78 18.57 13.72
CA ASP A 174 -1.45 18.18 12.35
C ASP A 174 -2.59 17.38 11.72
N ALA A 175 -3.15 16.41 12.44
CA ALA A 175 -4.27 15.58 12.00
C ALA A 175 -5.55 16.40 11.79
N GLU A 176 -5.79 17.38 12.66
CA GLU A 176 -6.91 18.32 12.53
C GLU A 176 -6.71 19.23 11.31
N LYS A 177 -5.52 19.82 11.15
CA LYS A 177 -5.17 20.65 9.99
C LYS A 177 -5.33 19.88 8.68
N LEU A 178 -4.91 18.62 8.63
CA LEU A 178 -5.14 17.76 7.46
C LEU A 178 -6.63 17.62 7.14
N SER A 179 -7.47 17.36 8.16
CA SER A 179 -8.91 17.20 7.94
C SER A 179 -9.57 18.49 7.46
N LEU A 180 -9.10 19.64 7.96
CA LEU A 180 -9.51 20.96 7.47
C LEU A 180 -9.08 21.22 6.02
N ASN A 181 -7.84 20.84 5.65
CA ASN A 181 -7.33 20.98 4.28
C ASN A 181 -8.12 20.15 3.27
N LEU A 182 -8.54 18.94 3.67
CA LEU A 182 -9.31 18.01 2.84
C LEU A 182 -10.82 18.28 2.88
N ALA A 183 -11.30 19.09 3.82
CA ALA A 183 -12.71 19.36 4.07
C ALA A 183 -13.54 18.10 4.37
N ASN A 184 -12.94 17.11 5.03
CA ASN A 184 -13.63 15.88 5.45
C ASN A 184 -14.17 16.01 6.90
N PRO A 185 -15.24 15.31 7.27
CA PRO A 185 -15.71 15.28 8.65
C PRO A 185 -14.67 14.61 9.56
N TYR A 186 -14.46 15.18 10.74
CA TYR A 186 -13.61 14.57 11.76
C TYR A 186 -14.17 14.78 13.17
N ASP A 187 -13.79 13.87 14.07
CA ASP A 187 -14.13 13.94 15.50
C ASP A 187 -12.87 13.64 16.33
N ILE A 188 -12.77 14.25 17.52
CA ILE A 188 -11.69 14.00 18.47
C ILE A 188 -12.26 13.23 19.67
N ILE A 189 -11.79 12.01 19.89
CA ILE A 189 -12.26 11.11 20.96
C ILE A 189 -11.04 10.63 21.78
N PRO A 190 -10.66 11.32 22.87
CA PRO A 190 -9.56 10.90 23.72
C PRO A 190 -9.80 9.52 24.34
N ILE A 191 -8.77 8.68 24.39
CA ILE A 191 -8.91 7.28 24.84
C ILE A 191 -8.60 7.06 26.33
N ARG A 192 -8.17 8.11 27.03
CA ARG A 192 -7.64 8.02 28.41
C ARG A 192 -8.57 7.27 29.35
N ASN A 193 -9.85 7.65 29.41
CA ASN A 193 -10.79 7.03 30.36
C ASN A 193 -10.99 5.53 30.09
N ILE A 194 -10.99 5.12 28.82
CA ILE A 194 -11.14 3.71 28.43
C ILE A 194 -9.86 2.94 28.76
N TYR A 195 -8.70 3.53 28.47
CA TYR A 195 -7.40 2.98 28.82
C TYR A 195 -7.26 2.78 30.34
N ASP A 196 -7.56 3.80 31.14
CA ASP A 196 -7.52 3.75 32.60
C ASP A 196 -8.49 2.71 33.17
N SER A 197 -9.64 2.52 32.53
CA SER A 197 -10.60 1.46 32.89
C SER A 197 -9.99 0.07 32.67
N PHE A 198 -9.35 -0.18 31.53
CA PHE A 198 -8.64 -1.46 31.30
C PHE A 198 -7.55 -1.71 32.36
N LEU A 199 -6.74 -0.70 32.67
CA LEU A 199 -5.70 -0.84 33.70
C LEU A 199 -6.27 -1.11 35.09
N THR A 200 -7.43 -0.53 35.41
CA THR A 200 -8.13 -0.76 36.68
C THR A 200 -8.61 -2.20 36.79
N GLU A 201 -9.30 -2.70 35.77
CA GLU A 201 -9.84 -4.07 35.74
C GLU A 201 -8.73 -5.14 35.70
N LEU A 202 -7.59 -4.85 35.06
CA LEU A 202 -6.46 -5.77 34.95
C LEU A 202 -5.46 -5.67 36.10
N LYS A 203 -5.65 -4.74 37.04
CA LYS A 203 -4.69 -4.43 38.10
C LYS A 203 -4.25 -5.66 38.90
N ASP A 204 -5.22 -6.45 39.38
CA ASP A 204 -4.94 -7.63 40.20
C ASP A 204 -4.35 -8.77 39.35
N VAL A 205 -4.77 -8.90 38.09
CA VAL A 205 -4.26 -9.90 37.13
C VAL A 205 -2.82 -9.59 36.72
N PHE A 206 -2.45 -8.32 36.64
CA PHE A 206 -1.09 -7.88 36.29
C PHE A 206 -0.11 -7.99 37.47
N GLU A 207 -0.60 -8.22 38.70
CA GLU A 207 0.24 -8.48 39.88
C GLU A 207 1.30 -7.40 40.14
N GLY A 208 1.01 -6.14 39.76
CA GLY A 208 1.96 -5.03 39.88
C GLY A 208 3.22 -5.15 39.01
N LYS A 209 3.20 -5.98 37.95
CA LYS A 209 4.28 -6.06 36.96
C LYS A 209 4.50 -4.68 36.28
N PRO A 210 5.74 -4.36 35.88
CA PRO A 210 6.05 -3.08 35.26
C PRO A 210 5.37 -2.94 33.89
N PHE A 211 5.14 -1.68 33.50
CA PHE A 211 4.64 -1.31 32.17
C PHE A 211 5.43 -1.99 31.06
N SER A 212 4.70 -2.49 30.05
CA SER A 212 5.24 -3.30 28.98
C SER A 212 4.48 -3.06 27.67
N ILE A 213 4.79 -3.87 26.66
CA ILE A 213 4.05 -3.89 25.39
C ILE A 213 2.56 -4.23 25.57
N ALA A 214 2.16 -4.83 26.70
CA ALA A 214 0.76 -5.10 26.99
C ALA A 214 -0.04 -3.79 27.08
N GLU A 215 0.45 -2.83 27.87
CA GLU A 215 -0.18 -1.53 28.08
C GLU A 215 -0.14 -0.65 26.82
N GLU A 216 0.94 -0.71 26.04
CA GLU A 216 1.00 -0.07 24.71
C GLU A 216 -0.11 -0.62 23.79
N ASN A 217 -0.24 -1.95 23.72
CA ASN A 217 -1.23 -2.60 22.87
C ASN A 217 -2.69 -2.36 23.31
N ILE A 218 -2.95 -2.13 24.61
CA ILE A 218 -4.31 -1.75 25.08
C ILE A 218 -4.75 -0.43 24.45
N GLN A 219 -3.84 0.55 24.30
CA GLN A 219 -4.17 1.82 23.64
C GLN A 219 -4.53 1.59 22.17
N SER A 220 -3.73 0.81 21.43
CA SER A 220 -4.01 0.48 20.02
C SER A 220 -5.34 -0.26 19.85
N ARG A 221 -5.63 -1.25 20.70
CA ARG A 221 -6.91 -2.00 20.66
C ARG A 221 -8.11 -1.15 21.05
N THR A 222 -7.93 -0.21 21.97
CA THR A 222 -8.98 0.77 22.31
C THR A 222 -9.36 1.60 21.10
N ARG A 223 -8.36 2.09 20.34
CA ARG A 223 -8.59 2.83 19.09
C ARG A 223 -9.31 1.99 18.04
N GLY A 224 -8.86 0.75 17.83
CA GLY A 224 -9.51 -0.20 16.93
C GLY A 224 -10.98 -0.45 17.29
N ASN A 225 -11.28 -0.68 18.58
CA ASN A 225 -12.64 -0.90 19.06
C ASN A 225 -13.56 0.32 18.85
N LEU A 226 -13.06 1.54 19.10
CA LEU A 226 -13.83 2.76 18.86
C LEU A 226 -14.17 2.93 17.38
N LEU A 227 -13.17 2.76 16.50
CA LEU A 227 -13.36 2.84 15.05
C LEU A 227 -14.38 1.82 14.56
N MET A 228 -14.27 0.56 15.01
CA MET A 228 -15.21 -0.49 14.64
C MET A 228 -16.61 -0.26 15.20
N ALA A 229 -16.74 0.28 16.42
CA ALA A 229 -18.04 0.63 16.99
C ALA A 229 -18.75 1.72 16.16
N ILE A 230 -18.02 2.76 15.74
CA ILE A 230 -18.54 3.82 14.87
C ILE A 230 -18.88 3.24 13.49
N ALA A 231 -17.98 2.44 12.92
CA ALA A 231 -18.19 1.77 11.63
C ALA A 231 -19.48 0.95 11.62
N ASN A 232 -19.71 0.13 12.66
CA ASN A 232 -20.92 -0.68 12.79
C ASN A 232 -22.18 0.17 12.96
N LYS A 233 -22.10 1.29 13.70
CA LYS A 233 -23.25 2.15 13.94
C LYS A 233 -23.72 2.88 12.68
N PHE A 234 -22.78 3.31 11.83
CA PHE A 234 -23.07 4.16 10.67
C PHE A 234 -22.90 3.44 9.32
N GLY A 235 -22.54 2.16 9.33
CA GLY A 235 -22.33 1.36 8.11
C GLY A 235 -21.10 1.79 7.32
N TYR A 236 -20.01 2.15 8.01
CA TYR A 236 -18.75 2.55 7.37
C TYR A 236 -17.81 1.37 7.19
N ILE A 237 -16.89 1.47 6.23
CA ILE A 237 -15.74 0.59 6.12
C ILE A 237 -14.53 1.25 6.78
N LEU A 238 -13.90 0.54 7.72
CA LEU A 238 -12.65 0.98 8.33
C LEU A 238 -11.49 0.76 7.33
N LEU A 239 -10.85 1.85 6.89
CA LEU A 239 -9.63 1.79 6.10
C LEU A 239 -8.45 1.59 7.05
N ASN A 240 -7.68 0.53 6.80
CA ASN A 240 -6.44 0.30 7.51
C ASN A 240 -5.30 1.14 6.91
N THR A 241 -4.41 1.64 7.78
CA THR A 241 -3.33 2.57 7.42
C THR A 241 -1.93 1.96 7.51
N SER A 242 -1.78 0.69 7.85
CA SER A 242 -0.46 0.05 7.94
C SER A 242 0.19 -0.08 6.57
N ASN A 243 1.50 0.16 6.51
CA ASN A 243 2.29 0.01 5.28
C ASN A 243 2.97 -1.37 5.18
N LYS A 244 3.51 -1.69 4.01
CA LYS A 244 4.19 -2.96 3.73
C LYS A 244 5.38 -3.23 4.65
N SER A 245 6.12 -2.19 5.05
CA SER A 245 7.29 -2.32 5.94
C SER A 245 6.88 -2.75 7.35
N GLU A 246 5.82 -2.14 7.88
CA GLU A 246 5.21 -2.50 9.17
C GLU A 246 4.64 -3.92 9.15
N LEU A 247 3.89 -4.28 8.09
CA LEU A 247 3.33 -5.62 7.94
C LEU A 247 4.40 -6.69 7.76
N SER A 248 5.49 -6.35 7.05
CA SER A 248 6.65 -7.23 6.89
C SER A 248 7.24 -7.55 8.25
N THR A 249 7.56 -6.53 9.04
CA THR A 249 8.25 -6.68 10.32
C THR A 249 7.33 -7.02 11.50
N GLY A 250 6.01 -7.03 11.26
CA GLY A 250 4.98 -7.21 12.28
C GLY A 250 4.92 -6.07 13.30
N TYR A 251 5.35 -4.88 12.89
CA TYR A 251 5.25 -3.66 13.68
C TYR A 251 3.81 -3.15 13.67
N GLY A 252 3.00 -3.75 14.52
CA GLY A 252 1.58 -3.48 14.60
C GLY A 252 0.88 -4.36 15.63
N THR A 253 -0.28 -3.90 16.08
CA THR A 253 -1.10 -4.53 17.10
C THR A 253 -2.28 -5.24 16.45
N LEU A 254 -2.35 -6.57 16.59
CA LEU A 254 -3.55 -7.31 16.21
C LEU A 254 -4.78 -6.75 16.95
N TYR A 255 -5.84 -6.50 16.17
CA TYR A 255 -7.09 -5.90 16.62
C TYR A 255 -6.97 -4.45 17.11
N GLY A 256 -5.81 -3.83 16.93
CA GLY A 256 -5.57 -2.41 17.15
C GLY A 256 -5.37 -1.69 15.83
N ASP A 257 -4.18 -1.16 15.61
CA ASP A 257 -3.79 -0.50 14.36
C ASP A 257 -3.88 -1.41 13.12
N MET A 258 -3.83 -2.74 13.28
CA MET A 258 -4.01 -3.70 12.19
C MET A 258 -5.48 -3.97 11.82
N ALA A 259 -6.45 -3.38 12.55
CA ALA A 259 -7.87 -3.56 12.24
C ALA A 259 -8.26 -2.80 10.95
N GLY A 260 -9.14 -3.40 10.14
CA GLY A 260 -9.72 -2.76 8.97
C GLY A 260 -10.53 -3.71 8.10
N GLY A 261 -11.30 -3.15 7.17
CA GLY A 261 -11.98 -3.88 6.09
C GLY A 261 -11.12 -3.99 4.83
N ILE A 262 -10.23 -3.03 4.59
CA ILE A 262 -9.26 -3.03 3.49
C ILE A 262 -8.00 -2.24 3.87
N GLY A 263 -6.83 -2.78 3.52
CA GLY A 263 -5.52 -2.18 3.71
C GLY A 263 -5.10 -1.40 2.46
N VAL A 264 -5.15 -0.06 2.56
CA VAL A 264 -4.85 0.82 1.43
C VAL A 264 -3.35 0.82 1.13
N LEU A 265 -2.51 0.94 2.16
CA LEU A 265 -1.05 1.05 2.01
C LEU A 265 -0.32 -0.27 2.28
N GLY A 266 -1.05 -1.37 2.50
CA GLY A 266 -0.47 -2.63 2.96
C GLY A 266 0.55 -3.25 1.99
N ASP A 267 0.58 -2.79 0.73
CA ASP A 267 1.58 -3.19 -0.26
C ASP A 267 2.48 -2.03 -0.73
N CYS A 268 2.48 -0.89 -0.03
CA CYS A 268 3.42 0.22 -0.22
C CYS A 268 4.50 0.17 0.86
N TYR A 269 5.78 0.20 0.49
CA TYR A 269 6.85 0.40 1.46
C TYR A 269 6.81 1.79 2.08
N LYS A 270 7.41 1.97 3.26
CA LYS A 270 7.39 3.27 3.97
C LYS A 270 7.93 4.40 3.11
N LEU A 271 9.04 4.20 2.39
CA LEU A 271 9.59 5.23 1.51
C LEU A 271 8.66 5.57 0.35
N GLN A 272 7.93 4.61 -0.20
CA GLN A 272 6.87 4.88 -1.20
C GLN A 272 5.72 5.70 -0.59
N VAL A 273 5.37 5.51 0.69
CA VAL A 273 4.37 6.34 1.37
C VAL A 273 4.84 7.81 1.45
N TYR A 274 6.13 8.06 1.70
CA TYR A 274 6.70 9.41 1.62
C TYR A 274 6.62 9.99 0.20
N GLU A 275 6.95 9.21 -0.83
CA GLU A 275 6.83 9.65 -2.22
C GLU A 275 5.37 9.90 -2.65
N LEU A 276 4.41 9.10 -2.16
CA LEU A 276 2.99 9.36 -2.34
C LEU A 276 2.56 10.68 -1.68
N ALA A 277 3.03 10.96 -0.46
CA ALA A 277 2.70 12.22 0.21
C ALA A 277 3.23 13.44 -0.57
N LYS A 278 4.48 13.36 -1.05
CA LYS A 278 5.07 14.39 -1.93
C LYS A 278 4.30 14.52 -3.24
N PHE A 279 3.93 13.40 -3.85
CA PHE A 279 3.14 13.39 -5.07
C PHE A 279 1.77 14.04 -4.85
N ILE A 280 1.05 13.73 -3.77
CA ILE A 280 -0.23 14.36 -3.41
C ILE A 280 -0.05 15.87 -3.24
N ASN A 281 1.03 16.31 -2.59
CA ASN A 281 1.33 17.72 -2.34
C ASN A 281 1.90 18.50 -3.55
N ARG A 282 2.17 17.85 -4.68
CA ARG A 282 2.92 18.42 -5.82
C ARG A 282 2.42 19.78 -6.33
N ASN A 283 1.12 20.04 -6.21
CA ASN A 283 0.49 21.28 -6.69
C ASN A 283 0.02 22.21 -5.55
N LYS A 284 -0.16 21.69 -4.34
CA LYS A 284 -0.70 22.40 -3.17
C LYS A 284 -0.40 21.59 -1.91
N GLU A 285 -0.09 22.26 -0.80
CA GLU A 285 -0.04 21.60 0.52
C GLU A 285 -1.44 21.09 0.91
N ILE A 286 -1.65 19.78 0.77
CA ILE A 286 -2.83 19.06 1.27
C ILE A 286 -2.45 18.40 2.59
N ILE A 287 -1.41 17.58 2.56
CA ILE A 287 -0.81 16.96 3.74
C ILE A 287 0.12 17.98 4.40
N PRO A 288 -0.10 18.38 5.67
CA PRO A 288 0.78 19.33 6.35
C PRO A 288 2.24 18.89 6.30
N GLU A 289 3.14 19.79 5.92
CA GLU A 289 4.57 19.51 5.76
C GLU A 289 5.21 18.93 7.05
N ASN A 290 4.70 19.29 8.22
CA ASN A 290 5.15 18.76 9.50
C ASN A 290 4.91 17.24 9.62
N ILE A 291 3.82 16.71 9.05
CA ILE A 291 3.56 15.26 9.00
C ILE A 291 4.63 14.55 8.16
N ILE A 292 5.08 15.17 7.08
CA ILE A 292 6.06 14.58 6.15
C ILE A 292 7.48 14.64 6.76
N LYS A 293 7.81 15.68 7.51
CA LYS A 293 9.16 15.87 8.05
C LYS A 293 9.40 15.21 9.40
N LYS A 294 8.37 15.02 10.21
CA LYS A 294 8.55 14.48 11.56
C LYS A 294 8.90 12.99 11.51
N PRO A 295 9.76 12.51 12.44
CA PRO A 295 10.03 11.08 12.57
C PRO A 295 8.74 10.30 12.86
N PRO A 296 8.57 9.10 12.25
CA PRO A 296 7.39 8.28 12.49
C PRO A 296 7.39 7.70 13.92
N SER A 297 6.19 7.63 14.51
CA SER A 297 5.94 7.15 15.87
C SER A 297 4.49 6.71 16.05
N ALA A 298 4.28 5.68 16.88
CA ALA A 298 2.97 5.23 17.32
C ALA A 298 2.43 5.98 18.57
N GLU A 299 3.27 6.79 19.24
CA GLU A 299 2.93 7.57 20.46
C GLU A 299 2.18 6.75 21.53
N LEU A 300 2.66 5.53 21.84
CA LEU A 300 2.10 4.62 22.85
C LEU A 300 2.84 4.67 24.19
N ARG A 301 4.03 5.25 24.23
CA ARG A 301 4.84 5.50 25.43
C ARG A 301 5.63 6.81 25.27
N PRO A 302 6.19 7.38 26.35
CA PRO A 302 6.96 8.63 26.27
C PRO A 302 8.11 8.54 25.27
N ASP A 303 8.28 9.59 24.46
CA ASP A 303 9.38 9.80 23.51
C ASP A 303 9.59 8.67 22.48
N GLN A 304 8.57 7.85 22.24
CA GLN A 304 8.65 6.71 21.32
C GLN A 304 8.97 7.13 19.89
N LYS A 305 9.84 6.38 19.22
CA LYS A 305 10.07 6.42 17.77
C LYS A 305 10.06 5.02 17.18
N ASP A 306 9.68 4.90 15.91
CA ASP A 306 9.72 3.59 15.22
C ASP A 306 11.12 2.98 15.24
N ILE A 307 12.15 3.81 15.09
CA ILE A 307 13.56 3.40 15.08
C ILE A 307 14.05 2.77 16.38
N ASP A 308 13.30 2.93 17.48
CA ASP A 308 13.59 2.24 18.74
C ASP A 308 13.38 0.72 18.60
N SER A 309 12.53 0.29 17.66
CA SER A 309 12.12 -1.10 17.44
C SER A 309 12.49 -1.63 16.06
N LEU A 310 12.55 -0.75 15.06
CA LEU A 310 12.86 -1.05 13.67
C LEU A 310 14.21 -0.47 13.25
N PRO A 311 14.91 -1.09 12.29
CA PRO A 311 15.98 -0.41 11.56
C PRO A 311 15.46 0.84 10.82
N PRO A 312 16.34 1.81 10.47
CA PRO A 312 15.96 2.92 9.61
C PRO A 312 15.33 2.44 8.30
N TYR A 313 14.26 3.10 7.85
CA TYR A 313 13.47 2.68 6.69
C TYR A 313 14.30 2.68 5.39
N GLU A 314 15.31 3.54 5.28
CA GLU A 314 16.27 3.65 4.18
C GLU A 314 17.09 2.36 3.95
N ILE A 315 17.22 1.54 4.99
CA ILE A 315 17.89 0.23 4.94
C ILE A 315 16.86 -0.89 4.98
N LEU A 316 15.83 -0.75 5.83
CA LEU A 316 14.79 -1.75 6.01
C LEU A 316 14.08 -2.05 4.68
N ASP A 317 13.57 -1.04 3.99
CA ASP A 317 12.77 -1.22 2.77
C ASP A 317 13.61 -1.87 1.65
N LYS A 318 14.90 -1.51 1.56
CA LYS A 318 15.83 -2.13 0.61
C LYS A 318 16.01 -3.63 0.88
N ILE A 319 16.22 -4.03 2.13
CA ILE A 319 16.36 -5.44 2.50
C ILE A 319 15.04 -6.19 2.29
N LEU A 320 13.91 -5.57 2.64
CA LEU A 320 12.59 -6.16 2.44
C LEU A 320 12.28 -6.36 0.94
N TYR A 321 12.61 -5.40 0.08
CA TYR A 321 12.45 -5.54 -1.37
C TYR A 321 13.25 -6.73 -1.91
N GLN A 322 14.52 -6.85 -1.51
CA GLN A 322 15.37 -7.97 -1.95
C GLN A 322 14.83 -9.33 -1.48
N TYR A 323 14.33 -9.39 -0.24
CA TYR A 323 13.83 -10.65 0.33
C TYR A 323 12.45 -11.05 -0.19
N ILE A 324 11.53 -10.08 -0.30
CA ILE A 324 10.12 -10.34 -0.59
C ILE A 324 9.89 -10.35 -2.08
N GLU A 325 10.28 -9.28 -2.78
CA GLU A 325 9.94 -9.08 -4.20
C GLU A 325 10.94 -9.79 -5.11
N GLN A 326 12.24 -9.60 -4.86
CA GLN A 326 13.30 -10.29 -5.61
C GLN A 326 13.53 -11.73 -5.13
N THR A 327 12.90 -12.16 -4.03
CA THR A 327 12.96 -13.52 -3.49
C THR A 327 14.38 -14.04 -3.19
N LYS A 328 15.34 -13.14 -2.93
CA LYS A 328 16.74 -13.51 -2.63
C LYS A 328 16.86 -14.18 -1.28
N GLY A 329 17.78 -15.14 -1.17
CA GLY A 329 18.13 -15.79 0.09
C GLY A 329 19.00 -14.91 1.00
N PRO A 330 19.14 -15.26 2.30
CA PRO A 330 19.95 -14.48 3.24
C PRO A 330 21.42 -14.30 2.82
N ALA A 331 22.02 -15.33 2.23
CA ALA A 331 23.41 -15.28 1.77
C ALA A 331 23.60 -14.29 0.61
N GLU A 332 22.64 -14.25 -0.32
CA GLU A 332 22.65 -13.32 -1.46
C GLU A 332 22.51 -11.87 -0.98
N ILE A 333 21.57 -11.61 -0.06
CA ILE A 333 21.38 -10.27 0.50
C ILE A 333 22.64 -9.82 1.25
N LYS A 334 23.27 -10.68 2.06
CA LYS A 334 24.53 -10.36 2.74
C LYS A 334 25.66 -10.07 1.76
N ALA A 335 25.74 -10.79 0.64
CA ALA A 335 26.73 -10.56 -0.40
C ALA A 335 26.58 -9.20 -1.10
N MET A 336 25.41 -8.55 -1.01
CA MET A 336 25.18 -7.18 -1.51
C MET A 336 25.80 -6.09 -0.60
N GLY A 337 26.44 -6.46 0.51
CA GLY A 337 27.16 -5.54 1.40
C GLY A 337 26.33 -5.00 2.57
N PHE A 338 25.12 -5.52 2.80
CA PHE A 338 24.34 -5.21 3.99
C PHE A 338 24.95 -5.84 5.25
N ASP A 339 24.80 -5.18 6.40
CA ASP A 339 25.25 -5.72 7.68
C ASP A 339 24.58 -7.07 7.98
N THR A 340 25.39 -8.06 8.31
CA THR A 340 24.92 -9.45 8.40
C THR A 340 23.95 -9.68 9.56
N ALA A 341 24.21 -9.04 10.71
CA ALA A 341 23.34 -9.12 11.88
C ALA A 341 22.01 -8.40 11.62
N LEU A 342 22.04 -7.29 10.90
CA LEU A 342 20.85 -6.55 10.50
C LEU A 342 19.96 -7.35 9.55
N VAL A 343 20.55 -7.99 8.53
CA VAL A 343 19.84 -8.92 7.65
C VAL A 343 19.19 -10.02 8.48
N ASP A 344 19.95 -10.73 9.31
CA ASP A 344 19.39 -11.83 10.11
C ASP A 344 18.23 -11.38 11.02
N ARG A 345 18.34 -10.18 11.62
CA ARG A 345 17.27 -9.59 12.42
C ARG A 345 16.01 -9.31 11.59
N ILE A 346 16.13 -8.61 10.47
CA ILE A 346 14.97 -8.22 9.63
C ILE A 346 14.27 -9.47 9.11
N LEU A 347 15.05 -10.42 8.59
CA LEU A 347 14.56 -11.66 8.00
C LEU A 347 13.81 -12.51 9.05
N LYS A 348 14.34 -12.57 10.28
CA LYS A 348 13.65 -13.18 11.41
C LYS A 348 12.34 -12.46 11.73
N MET A 349 12.34 -11.13 11.80
CA MET A 349 11.12 -10.34 12.03
C MET A 349 10.06 -10.63 10.96
N VAL A 350 10.46 -10.78 9.70
CA VAL A 350 9.53 -11.18 8.64
C VAL A 350 8.91 -12.53 8.96
N ASN A 351 9.72 -13.56 9.20
CA ASN A 351 9.20 -14.92 9.32
C ASN A 351 8.35 -15.16 10.58
N VAL A 352 8.72 -14.59 11.73
CA VAL A 352 7.97 -14.82 12.98
C VAL A 352 6.61 -14.09 13.02
N ASN A 353 6.36 -13.15 12.11
CA ASN A 353 5.12 -12.36 12.07
C ASN A 353 4.11 -12.83 11.02
N GLU A 354 4.31 -14.01 10.43
CA GLU A 354 3.38 -14.59 9.45
C GLU A 354 1.97 -14.79 10.03
N TYR A 355 1.86 -15.13 11.33
CA TYR A 355 0.56 -15.28 12.01
C TYR A 355 -0.24 -13.97 12.08
N LYS A 356 0.44 -12.81 12.16
CA LYS A 356 -0.24 -11.51 12.15
C LYS A 356 -0.77 -11.18 10.77
N ARG A 357 0.05 -11.39 9.73
CA ARG A 357 -0.33 -11.13 8.33
C ARG A 357 -1.49 -12.01 7.86
N ASN A 358 -1.58 -13.25 8.32
CA ASN A 358 -2.71 -14.13 7.98
C ASN A 358 -4.06 -13.67 8.55
N GLN A 359 -4.05 -12.77 9.55
CA GLN A 359 -5.27 -12.17 10.14
C GLN A 359 -5.52 -10.75 9.63
N PHE A 360 -4.66 -10.25 8.74
CA PHE A 360 -4.77 -8.91 8.22
C PHE A 360 -5.90 -8.81 7.19
N CYS A 361 -6.49 -7.62 7.05
CA CYS A 361 -7.52 -7.38 6.04
C CYS A 361 -6.95 -7.50 4.62
N PRO A 362 -7.79 -7.70 3.59
CA PRO A 362 -7.34 -7.68 2.20
C PRO A 362 -6.55 -6.41 1.87
N ILE A 363 -5.51 -6.54 1.04
CA ILE A 363 -4.58 -5.46 0.71
C ILE A 363 -4.72 -5.08 -0.77
N ILE A 364 -4.75 -3.79 -1.10
CA ILE A 364 -4.63 -3.35 -2.49
C ILE A 364 -3.19 -3.64 -2.97
N ARG A 365 -3.04 -4.62 -3.85
CA ARG A 365 -1.75 -5.02 -4.43
C ARG A 365 -1.30 -3.97 -5.44
N ILE A 366 -0.07 -3.50 -5.28
CA ILE A 366 0.61 -2.60 -6.22
C ILE A 366 2.00 -3.09 -6.62
N SER A 367 2.53 -4.12 -5.96
CA SER A 367 3.86 -4.69 -6.21
C SER A 367 3.80 -6.05 -6.93
N PRO A 368 4.91 -6.50 -7.54
CA PRO A 368 5.03 -7.84 -8.10
C PRO A 368 4.78 -8.97 -7.08
N LYS A 369 5.03 -8.71 -5.79
CA LYS A 369 4.86 -9.70 -4.71
C LYS A 369 4.32 -9.06 -3.43
N ALA A 370 2.99 -9.01 -3.36
CA ALA A 370 2.24 -8.59 -2.17
C ALA A 370 2.10 -9.71 -1.13
N PHE A 371 1.86 -9.34 0.13
CA PHE A 371 1.33 -10.28 1.13
C PHE A 371 -0.10 -10.70 0.79
N GLY A 372 -0.52 -11.89 1.23
CA GLY A 372 -1.83 -12.46 0.86
C GLY A 372 -1.74 -13.26 -0.43
N VAL A 373 -2.39 -12.81 -1.50
CA VAL A 373 -2.43 -13.53 -2.79
C VAL A 373 -1.07 -13.67 -3.47
N GLY A 374 -0.14 -12.72 -3.27
CA GLY A 374 1.17 -12.71 -3.93
C GLY A 374 2.26 -13.55 -3.24
N ARG A 375 2.14 -13.78 -1.93
CA ARG A 375 3.12 -14.51 -1.11
C ARG A 375 2.42 -15.30 -0.02
N ARG A 376 2.50 -16.63 -0.10
CA ARG A 376 1.94 -17.56 0.89
C ARG A 376 3.05 -18.35 1.56
N MET A 377 3.14 -18.23 2.89
CA MET A 377 4.09 -18.97 3.72
C MET A 377 3.34 -19.70 4.84
N PRO A 378 3.85 -20.85 5.31
CA PRO A 378 3.25 -21.52 6.46
C PRO A 378 3.40 -20.68 7.73
N ILE A 379 2.34 -20.59 8.52
CA ILE A 379 2.41 -19.99 9.88
C ILE A 379 3.32 -20.84 10.78
N VAL A 380 3.15 -22.16 10.72
CA VAL A 380 3.98 -23.11 11.47
C VAL A 380 5.17 -23.50 10.59
N GLY A 381 6.28 -22.81 10.78
CA GLY A 381 7.52 -23.09 10.06
C GLY A 381 8.74 -22.74 10.91
N LYS A 382 9.77 -23.60 10.87
CA LYS A 382 11.10 -23.29 11.41
C LYS A 382 12.02 -22.93 10.25
N TYR A 383 11.95 -21.68 9.82
CA TYR A 383 12.82 -21.13 8.79
C TYR A 383 13.25 -19.72 9.20
N LEU A 384 14.55 -19.55 9.44
CA LEU A 384 15.15 -18.29 9.94
C LEU A 384 14.36 -17.69 11.13
N SER A 385 13.87 -18.56 12.02
CA SER A 385 13.00 -18.26 13.16
C SER A 385 13.77 -18.17 14.46
#